data_AF-A0A2V9LS90-F1
#
_entry.id   AF-A0A2V9LS90-F1
#
_cell.length_a   1.000
_cell.length_b   1.000
_cell.length_c   1.000
_cell.angle_alpha   90.00
_cell.angle_beta   90.00
_cell.angle_gamma   90.00
#
_symmetry.space_group_name_H-M   'P 1'
#
loop_
_entity.id
_entity.type
_entity.pdbx_description
1 polymer ?
#
loop_
_entity_poly.entity_id
_entity_poly.type
_entity_poly.pdbx_seq_one_letter_code
_entity_poly.pdbx_strand_id
1 'polypeptide(L)'
;MEPILRSIGSATTWATNSETLPPTLAILLKGNGYVTAAFIGADVLNPQRGLSRGFDTYSAPFQRKMGRDNPITFNLQDLQRPAEEEVSDALGWMSTQPPHPSKPFFVWIHLYDPHTPYDPPARVRALLRDPYDGEIAYADDSLGKFFAYLKEHRLYDSTLIIAASDHGESFGEHGEYTHRLRRLYTMSLMSTFTLAPSMSGRA
;
A
#
# COMPACT_ATOMS: atom_id res chain seq x y z
N MET A 1 -17.96 22.44 40.88
CA MET A 1 -17.18 21.22 40.60
C MET A 1 -18.02 20.37 39.67
N GLU A 2 -17.61 20.24 38.43
CA GLU A 2 -18.25 19.45 37.36
C GLU A 2 -17.12 18.64 36.70
N PRO A 3 -17.27 17.32 36.48
CA PRO A 3 -16.16 16.47 36.07
C PRO A 3 -15.93 16.53 34.55
N ILE A 4 -14.65 16.61 34.19
CA ILE A 4 -14.16 16.49 32.81
C ILE A 4 -14.18 15.02 32.42
N LEU A 5 -15.04 14.64 31.49
CA LEU A 5 -14.90 13.41 30.69
C LEU A 5 -14.89 13.80 29.21
N ARG A 6 -13.69 14.03 28.67
CA ARG A 6 -13.49 14.12 27.21
C ARG A 6 -13.44 12.71 26.64
N SER A 7 -14.47 12.39 25.88
CA SER A 7 -14.54 11.26 24.95
C SER A 7 -13.35 11.27 23.99
N ILE A 8 -12.67 10.13 23.92
CA ILE A 8 -11.69 9.74 22.91
C ILE A 8 -12.50 9.13 21.77
N GLY A 9 -12.50 9.75 20.59
CA GLY A 9 -13.21 9.20 19.44
C GLY A 9 -13.50 10.21 18.34
N SER A 10 -12.49 10.57 17.56
CA SER A 10 -12.68 11.14 16.23
C SER A 10 -11.47 10.71 15.40
N ALA A 11 -11.72 9.82 14.43
CA ALA A 11 -10.74 9.50 13.40
C ALA A 11 -10.32 10.81 12.73
N THR A 12 -9.05 11.17 12.84
CA THR A 12 -8.49 12.40 12.28
C THR A 12 -8.56 12.30 10.76
N THR A 13 -9.59 12.91 10.17
CA THR A 13 -9.68 13.11 8.73
C THR A 13 -8.77 14.27 8.37
N TRP A 14 -7.64 13.99 7.70
CA TRP A 14 -6.74 15.00 7.12
C TRP A 14 -7.33 15.75 5.92
N ALA A 15 -8.65 15.73 5.78
CA ALA A 15 -9.38 16.12 4.58
C ALA A 15 -9.80 17.60 4.56
N THR A 16 -9.77 18.29 5.70
CA THR A 16 -10.55 19.53 5.86
C THR A 16 -9.76 20.82 6.05
N ASN A 17 -8.42 20.82 6.01
CA ASN A 17 -7.64 22.06 5.96
C ASN A 17 -6.38 21.88 5.10
N SER A 18 -6.45 22.25 3.82
CA SER A 18 -5.33 22.11 2.88
C SER A 18 -4.17 23.07 3.15
N GLU A 19 -4.38 24.14 3.94
CA GLU A 19 -3.38 25.19 4.15
C GLU A 19 -2.34 24.87 5.24
N THR A 20 -2.53 23.84 6.07
CA THR A 20 -1.64 23.57 7.24
C THR A 20 -0.94 22.22 7.22
N LEU A 21 -1.22 21.36 6.24
CA LEU A 21 -0.64 20.03 6.20
C LEU A 21 0.72 20.03 5.49
N PRO A 22 1.74 19.34 6.03
CA PRO A 22 3.03 19.25 5.39
C PRO A 22 2.90 18.61 3.99
N PRO A 23 3.80 18.96 3.05
CA PRO A 23 3.84 18.33 1.75
C PRO A 23 4.13 16.83 1.89
N THR A 24 3.44 16.01 1.10
CA THR A 24 3.74 14.59 0.95
C THR A 24 4.98 14.42 0.06
N LEU A 25 5.62 13.24 0.11
CA LEU A 25 6.70 12.91 -0.82
C LEU A 25 6.25 13.07 -2.30
N ALA A 26 5.02 12.66 -2.61
CA ALA A 26 4.45 12.80 -3.95
C ALA A 26 4.37 14.27 -4.41
N ILE A 27 3.97 15.21 -3.53
CA ILE A 27 3.99 16.65 -3.84
C ILE A 27 5.39 17.12 -4.20
N LEU A 28 6.39 16.73 -3.41
CA LEU A 28 7.78 17.14 -3.64
C LEU A 28 8.34 16.57 -4.94
N LEU A 29 8.09 15.29 -5.23
CA LEU A 29 8.55 14.63 -6.46
C LEU A 29 7.87 15.22 -7.70
N LYS A 30 6.54 15.41 -7.65
CA LYS A 30 5.79 16.05 -8.73
C LYS A 30 6.29 17.47 -9.01
N GLY A 31 6.58 18.25 -7.97
CA GLY A 31 7.19 19.58 -8.09
C GLY A 31 8.57 19.57 -8.77
N ASN A 32 9.28 18.43 -8.74
CA ASN A 32 10.57 18.20 -9.40
C ASN A 32 10.44 17.47 -10.74
N GLY A 33 9.24 17.44 -11.34
CA GLY A 33 9.02 16.93 -12.69
C GLY A 33 8.75 15.42 -12.79
N TYR A 34 8.56 14.73 -11.67
CA TYR A 34 8.14 13.33 -11.68
C TYR A 34 6.68 13.19 -12.12
N VAL A 35 6.37 12.14 -12.86
CA VAL A 35 5.00 11.65 -13.03
C VAL A 35 4.70 10.71 -11.88
N THR A 36 3.58 10.89 -11.21
CA THR A 36 3.29 10.27 -9.91
C THR A 36 2.04 9.41 -9.95
N ALA A 37 2.13 8.15 -9.52
CA ALA A 37 0.99 7.24 -9.44
C ALA A 37 0.95 6.46 -8.12
N ALA A 38 -0.26 6.14 -7.64
CA ALA A 38 -0.49 5.28 -6.49
C ALA A 38 -1.58 4.24 -6.78
N PHE A 39 -1.38 3.01 -6.30
CA PHE A 39 -2.29 1.87 -6.41
C PHE A 39 -2.48 1.29 -5.02
N ILE A 40 -3.70 1.40 -4.50
CA ILE A 40 -3.98 1.23 -3.07
C ILE A 40 -4.86 0.02 -2.81
N GLY A 41 -4.34 -0.89 -1.98
CA GLY A 41 -5.01 -2.11 -1.54
C GLY A 41 -5.91 -1.99 -0.29
N ALA A 42 -5.91 -0.84 0.41
CA ALA A 42 -6.70 -0.67 1.65
C ALA A 42 -7.51 0.64 1.72
N ASP A 43 -8.78 0.57 2.16
CA ASP A 43 -9.68 1.74 2.30
C ASP A 43 -9.19 2.75 3.36
N VAL A 44 -8.34 2.34 4.30
CA VAL A 44 -7.71 3.28 5.25
C VAL A 44 -6.83 4.33 4.55
N LEU A 45 -6.42 4.07 3.30
CA LEU A 45 -5.68 4.99 2.44
C LEU A 45 -6.56 5.57 1.32
N ASN A 46 -7.88 5.57 1.47
CA ASN A 46 -8.81 6.19 0.53
C ASN A 46 -8.45 7.67 0.28
N PRO A 47 -8.63 8.21 -0.95
CA PRO A 47 -8.31 9.61 -1.27
C PRO A 47 -8.89 10.64 -0.30
N GLN A 48 -10.05 10.36 0.29
CA GLN A 48 -10.69 11.21 1.29
C GLN A 48 -9.87 11.37 2.59
N ARG A 49 -8.80 10.59 2.76
CA ARG A 49 -7.88 10.64 3.90
C ARG A 49 -6.70 11.59 3.69
N GLY A 50 -6.60 12.26 2.55
CA GLY A 50 -5.62 13.34 2.30
C GLY A 50 -4.24 12.89 1.80
N LEU A 51 -4.01 11.58 1.63
CA LEU A 51 -2.75 11.02 1.12
C LEU A 51 -2.65 11.00 -0.41
N SER A 52 -3.77 11.24 -1.12
CA SER A 52 -3.78 11.36 -2.58
C SER A 52 -3.12 12.63 -3.12
N ARG A 53 -2.81 13.59 -2.24
CA ARG A 53 -2.20 14.87 -2.63
C ARG A 53 -0.81 14.63 -3.23
N GLY A 54 -0.61 15.19 -4.42
CA GLY A 54 0.66 15.11 -5.15
C GLY A 54 0.73 14.01 -6.20
N PHE A 55 -0.25 13.10 -6.26
CA PHE A 55 -0.32 12.07 -7.31
C PHE A 55 -1.05 12.56 -8.57
N ASP A 56 -0.57 12.19 -9.76
CA ASP A 56 -1.25 12.38 -11.05
C ASP A 56 -2.31 11.29 -11.27
N THR A 57 -2.04 10.07 -10.79
CA THR A 57 -2.96 8.93 -10.81
C THR A 57 -3.08 8.33 -9.40
N TYR A 58 -4.30 8.10 -8.91
CA TYR A 58 -4.53 7.48 -7.61
C TYR A 58 -5.67 6.46 -7.72
N SER A 59 -5.32 5.17 -7.83
CA SER A 59 -6.26 4.06 -7.89
C SER A 59 -6.57 3.56 -6.47
N ALA A 60 -7.81 3.79 -6.03
CA ALA A 60 -8.35 3.31 -4.76
C ALA A 60 -9.86 3.04 -4.91
N PRO A 61 -10.28 2.05 -5.73
CA PRO A 61 -11.68 1.84 -6.13
C PRO A 61 -12.53 1.15 -5.05
N PHE A 62 -12.41 1.58 -3.79
CA PHE A 62 -13.23 1.08 -2.69
C PHE A 62 -14.65 1.64 -2.84
N GLN A 63 -15.57 0.80 -3.33
CA GLN A 63 -16.98 1.12 -3.29
C GLN A 63 -17.52 0.76 -1.91
N ARG A 64 -17.70 1.78 -1.07
CA ARG A 64 -18.43 1.64 0.19
C ARG A 64 -19.87 1.21 -0.15
N LYS A 65 -20.15 -0.09 -0.16
CA LYS A 65 -21.50 -0.63 -0.26
C LYS A 65 -22.22 -0.25 1.03
N MET A 66 -22.88 0.90 1.06
CA MET A 66 -23.92 1.13 2.07
C MET A 66 -24.99 0.08 1.81
N GLY A 67 -25.04 -0.95 2.66
CA GLY A 67 -26.16 -1.89 2.66
C GLY A 67 -27.43 -1.08 2.85
N ARG A 68 -28.34 -1.13 1.87
CA ARG A 68 -29.63 -0.43 1.95
C ARG A 68 -30.46 -0.86 3.16
N ASP A 69 -30.18 -2.04 3.73
CA ASP A 69 -31.02 -2.66 4.74
C ASP A 69 -30.30 -2.97 6.07
N ASN A 70 -29.00 -2.68 6.22
CA ASN A 70 -28.33 -2.94 7.51
C ASN A 70 -27.05 -2.09 7.72
N PRO A 71 -27.05 -1.08 8.61
CA PRO A 71 -25.91 -0.17 8.82
C PRO A 71 -24.70 -0.79 9.55
N ILE A 72 -24.71 -2.10 9.88
CA ILE A 72 -23.70 -2.74 10.75
C ILE A 72 -22.87 -3.83 10.06
N THR A 73 -23.23 -4.35 8.89
CA THR A 73 -22.37 -5.31 8.17
C THR A 73 -21.26 -4.59 7.40
N PHE A 74 -20.20 -4.20 8.11
CA PHE A 74 -18.89 -3.92 7.51
C PHE A 74 -18.28 -5.26 7.11
N ASN A 75 -18.20 -5.57 5.82
CA ASN A 75 -17.41 -6.70 5.37
C ASN A 75 -15.95 -6.25 5.21
N LEU A 76 -15.02 -6.87 5.95
CA LEU A 76 -13.58 -6.59 5.83
C LEU A 76 -13.11 -6.78 4.38
N GLN A 77 -13.71 -7.72 3.65
CA GLN A 77 -13.42 -7.95 2.24
C GLN A 77 -13.77 -6.75 1.34
N ASP A 78 -14.74 -5.89 1.72
CA ASP A 78 -15.09 -4.68 0.96
C ASP A 78 -14.12 -3.51 1.25
N LEU A 79 -13.18 -3.68 2.19
CA LEU A 79 -12.19 -2.67 2.59
C LEU A 79 -10.77 -2.98 2.08
N GLN A 80 -10.59 -4.13 1.43
CA GLN A 80 -9.31 -4.63 0.94
C GLN A 80 -9.40 -5.00 -0.54
N ARG A 81 -8.24 -4.99 -1.20
CA ARG A 81 -8.09 -5.49 -2.57
C ARG A 81 -6.91 -6.48 -2.63
N PRO A 82 -7.04 -7.55 -3.44
CA PRO A 82 -5.99 -8.57 -3.55
C PRO A 82 -4.80 -8.06 -4.36
N ALA A 83 -3.57 -8.28 -3.87
CA ALA A 83 -2.32 -7.81 -4.47
C ALA A 83 -2.20 -7.94 -6.00
N GLU A 84 -2.79 -8.98 -6.61
CA GLU A 84 -2.80 -9.16 -8.07
C GLU A 84 -3.56 -8.06 -8.81
N GLU A 85 -4.66 -7.55 -8.25
CA GLU A 85 -5.42 -6.44 -8.81
C GLU A 85 -4.64 -5.12 -8.71
N GLU A 86 -4.04 -4.82 -7.55
CA GLU A 86 -3.15 -3.65 -7.37
C GLU A 86 -2.02 -3.64 -8.40
N VAL A 87 -1.32 -4.77 -8.52
CA VAL A 87 -0.19 -4.88 -9.44
C VAL A 87 -0.64 -4.83 -10.89
N SER A 88 -1.80 -5.43 -11.22
CA SER A 88 -2.36 -5.33 -12.57
C SER A 88 -2.69 -3.89 -12.95
N ASP A 89 -3.27 -3.10 -12.05
CA ASP A 89 -3.52 -1.67 -12.29
C ASP A 89 -2.21 -0.90 -12.48
N ALA A 90 -1.19 -1.19 -11.67
CA ALA A 90 0.12 -0.56 -11.76
C ALA A 90 0.82 -0.87 -13.09
N LEU A 91 0.76 -2.13 -13.54
CA LEU A 91 1.25 -2.56 -14.85
C LEU A 91 0.46 -1.89 -15.99
N GLY A 92 -0.86 -1.82 -15.87
CA GLY A 92 -1.73 -1.13 -16.81
C GLY A 92 -1.31 0.33 -16.97
N TRP A 93 -1.09 1.04 -15.86
CA TRP A 93 -0.60 2.41 -15.88
C TRP A 93 0.81 2.52 -16.48
N MET A 94 1.74 1.63 -16.12
CA MET A 94 3.09 1.62 -16.69
C MET A 94 3.07 1.45 -18.21
N SER A 95 2.17 0.60 -18.73
CA SER A 95 2.01 0.38 -20.17
C SER A 95 1.57 1.63 -20.96
N THR A 96 0.97 2.61 -20.27
CA THR A 96 0.60 3.91 -20.87
C THR A 96 1.76 4.92 -20.89
N GLN A 97 2.84 4.64 -20.15
CA GLN A 97 4.01 5.50 -20.12
C GLN A 97 4.87 5.24 -21.37
N PRO A 98 5.54 6.27 -21.93
CA PRO A 98 6.44 6.07 -23.05
C PRO A 98 7.63 5.18 -22.65
N PRO A 99 8.13 4.29 -23.54
CA PRO A 99 9.22 3.35 -23.22
C PRO A 99 10.51 4.02 -22.73
N HIS A 100 10.73 5.27 -23.13
CA HIS A 100 11.84 6.12 -22.67
C HIS A 100 11.27 7.46 -22.23
N PRO A 101 10.75 7.55 -21.00
CA PRO A 101 10.09 8.76 -20.55
C PRO A 101 11.13 9.86 -20.33
N SER A 102 10.83 11.05 -20.86
CA SER A 102 11.63 12.25 -20.62
C SER A 102 11.49 12.78 -19.18
N LYS A 103 10.48 12.29 -18.46
CA LYS A 103 10.22 12.57 -17.05
C LYS A 103 10.42 11.30 -16.22
N PRO A 104 11.06 11.36 -15.04
CA PRO A 104 11.11 10.21 -14.15
C PRO A 104 9.70 9.91 -13.59
N PHE A 105 9.48 8.70 -13.10
CA PHE A 105 8.23 8.31 -12.46
C PHE A 105 8.43 8.02 -10.97
N PHE A 106 7.35 8.17 -10.21
CA PHE A 106 7.21 7.68 -8.85
C PHE A 106 5.92 6.88 -8.76
N VAL A 107 6.03 5.60 -8.40
CA VAL A 107 4.89 4.70 -8.27
C VAL A 107 4.86 4.14 -6.86
N TRP A 108 3.73 4.31 -6.18
CA TRP A 108 3.44 3.69 -4.89
C TRP A 108 2.45 2.54 -5.09
N ILE A 109 2.93 1.31 -4.93
CA ILE A 109 2.07 0.11 -4.91
C ILE A 109 1.91 -0.28 -3.44
N HIS A 110 0.70 -0.15 -2.92
CA HIS A 110 0.36 -0.54 -1.55
C HIS A 110 -0.44 -1.83 -1.58
N LEU A 111 0.21 -2.94 -1.21
CA LEU A 111 -0.45 -4.21 -1.02
C LEU A 111 -1.10 -4.26 0.36
N TYR A 112 -2.27 -4.87 0.47
CA TYR A 112 -2.85 -5.18 1.77
C TYR A 112 -2.43 -6.56 2.26
N ASP A 113 -2.16 -7.51 1.34
CA ASP A 113 -1.60 -8.81 1.67
C ASP A 113 -0.15 -8.70 2.21
N PRO A 114 0.21 -9.43 3.28
CA PRO A 114 -0.66 -10.25 4.13
C PRO A 114 -1.41 -9.40 5.18
N HIS A 115 -2.71 -9.64 5.38
CA HIS A 115 -3.47 -9.01 6.46
C HIS A 115 -4.64 -9.89 6.91
N THR A 116 -4.86 -9.95 8.22
CA THR A 116 -5.97 -10.73 8.79
C THR A 116 -7.34 -10.23 8.32
N PRO A 117 -8.32 -11.12 8.04
CA PRO A 117 -8.23 -12.58 8.05
C PRO A 117 -7.47 -13.11 6.83
N TYR A 118 -6.48 -13.97 7.07
CA TYR A 118 -5.65 -14.53 6.00
C TYR A 118 -6.48 -15.48 5.11
N ASP A 119 -6.64 -15.14 3.84
CA ASP A 119 -7.43 -15.87 2.84
C ASP A 119 -6.71 -15.91 1.48
N PRO A 120 -5.52 -16.53 1.38
CA PRO A 120 -4.77 -16.57 0.13
C PRO A 120 -5.56 -17.35 -0.94
N PRO A 121 -5.41 -17.02 -2.23
CA PRO A 121 -6.12 -17.71 -3.30
C PRO A 121 -5.91 -19.23 -3.27
N ALA A 122 -6.91 -20.00 -3.73
CA ALA A 122 -6.90 -21.47 -3.67
C ALA A 122 -5.62 -22.11 -4.23
N ARG A 123 -5.03 -21.50 -5.28
CA ARG A 123 -3.77 -21.95 -5.90
C ARG A 123 -2.59 -21.96 -4.92
N VAL A 124 -2.55 -21.00 -3.98
CA VAL A 124 -1.49 -20.88 -2.98
C VAL A 124 -1.84 -21.66 -1.71
N ARG A 125 -3.12 -21.65 -1.31
CA ARG A 125 -3.64 -22.43 -0.17
C ARG A 125 -3.39 -23.94 -0.31
N ALA A 126 -3.35 -24.46 -1.54
CA ALA A 126 -3.03 -25.86 -1.81
C ALA A 126 -1.53 -26.19 -1.61
N LEU A 127 -0.65 -25.18 -1.63
CA LEU A 127 0.80 -25.35 -1.59
C LEU A 127 1.39 -25.07 -0.21
N LEU A 128 0.79 -24.15 0.55
CA LEU A 128 1.28 -23.69 1.85
C LEU A 128 0.28 -24.02 2.95
N ARG A 129 0.80 -24.57 4.06
CA ARG A 129 -0.02 -24.96 5.22
C ARG A 129 -0.45 -23.77 6.06
N ASP A 130 0.39 -22.74 6.14
CA ASP A 130 0.09 -21.50 6.84
C ASP A 130 -0.56 -20.50 5.87
N PRO A 131 -1.80 -20.06 6.13
CA PRO A 131 -2.46 -19.02 5.33
C PRO A 131 -1.67 -17.71 5.25
N TYR A 132 -0.92 -17.35 6.30
CA TYR A 132 -0.09 -16.15 6.32
C TYR A 132 1.06 -16.24 5.30
N ASP A 133 1.81 -17.35 5.33
CA ASP A 133 2.85 -17.62 4.32
C ASP A 133 2.24 -17.67 2.92
N GLY A 134 1.01 -18.15 2.80
CA GLY A 134 0.24 -18.15 1.56
C GLY A 134 -0.01 -16.74 1.00
N GLU A 135 -0.37 -15.79 1.84
CA GLU A 135 -0.56 -14.40 1.40
C GLU A 135 0.76 -13.73 1.06
N ILE A 136 1.83 -13.99 1.82
CA ILE A 136 3.18 -13.53 1.47
C ILE A 136 3.59 -14.04 0.09
N ALA A 137 3.44 -15.35 -0.17
CA ALA A 137 3.81 -15.93 -1.46
C ALA A 137 2.95 -15.38 -2.61
N TYR A 138 1.68 -15.07 -2.35
CA TYR A 138 0.80 -14.43 -3.32
C TYR A 138 1.21 -12.98 -3.64
N ALA A 139 1.55 -12.20 -2.62
CA ALA A 139 2.05 -10.84 -2.77
C ALA A 139 3.40 -10.82 -3.53
N ASP A 140 4.31 -11.74 -3.20
CA ASP A 140 5.61 -11.89 -3.87
C ASP A 140 5.45 -12.27 -5.35
N ASP A 141 4.62 -13.27 -5.67
CA ASP A 141 4.30 -13.65 -7.07
C ASP A 141 3.73 -12.46 -7.86
N SER A 142 2.83 -11.70 -7.24
CA SER A 142 2.22 -10.52 -7.84
C SER A 142 3.27 -9.44 -8.14
N LEU A 143 4.10 -9.06 -7.16
CA LEU A 143 5.20 -8.10 -7.36
C LEU A 143 6.25 -8.60 -8.36
N GLY A 144 6.49 -9.92 -8.41
CA GLY A 144 7.36 -10.55 -9.38
C GLY A 144 7.01 -10.18 -10.82
N LYS A 145 5.70 -10.08 -11.14
CA LYS A 145 5.21 -9.62 -12.46
C LYS A 145 5.60 -8.16 -12.73
N PHE A 146 5.51 -7.29 -11.73
CA PHE A 146 5.93 -5.88 -11.85
C PHE A 146 7.45 -5.76 -12.08
N PHE A 147 8.26 -6.51 -11.32
CA PHE A 147 9.70 -6.52 -11.51
C PHE A 147 10.12 -7.10 -12.86
N ALA A 148 9.43 -8.14 -13.33
CA ALA A 148 9.65 -8.71 -14.66
C ALA A 148 9.40 -7.67 -15.75
N TYR A 149 8.30 -6.91 -15.65
CA TYR A 149 8.02 -5.80 -16.56
C TYR A 149 9.14 -4.76 -16.56
N LEU A 150 9.59 -4.30 -15.38
CA LEU A 150 10.69 -3.33 -15.31
C LEU A 150 11.97 -3.85 -15.96
N LYS A 151 12.28 -5.15 -15.84
CA LYS A 151 13.45 -5.78 -16.47
C LYS A 151 13.30 -5.88 -17.98
N GLU A 152 12.15 -6.35 -18.45
CA GLU A 152 11.83 -6.47 -19.88
C GLU A 152 11.94 -5.11 -20.59
N HIS A 153 11.49 -4.05 -19.94
CA HIS A 153 11.53 -2.69 -20.45
C HIS A 153 12.82 -1.91 -20.13
N ARG A 154 13.84 -2.56 -19.54
CA ARG A 154 15.13 -1.96 -19.17
C ARG A 154 15.01 -0.75 -18.23
N LEU A 155 13.94 -0.70 -17.43
CA LEU A 155 13.71 0.33 -16.42
C LEU A 155 14.28 -0.07 -15.06
N TYR A 156 14.41 -1.37 -14.79
CA TYR A 156 14.84 -1.92 -13.50
C TYR A 156 16.15 -1.30 -13.02
N ASP A 157 17.18 -1.29 -13.87
CA ASP A 157 18.52 -0.78 -13.52
C ASP A 157 18.57 0.73 -13.25
N SER A 158 17.55 1.47 -13.71
CA SER A 158 17.40 2.91 -13.52
C SER A 158 16.34 3.29 -12.48
N THR A 159 15.80 2.31 -11.74
CA THR A 159 14.72 2.52 -10.77
C THR A 159 15.21 2.22 -9.36
N LEU A 160 15.03 3.17 -8.45
CA LEU A 160 15.19 2.94 -7.03
C LEU A 160 13.94 2.21 -6.51
N ILE A 161 14.09 0.96 -6.08
CA ILE A 161 13.00 0.17 -5.52
C ILE A 161 13.13 0.15 -4.00
N ILE A 162 12.08 0.59 -3.32
CA ILE A 162 11.97 0.60 -1.86
C ILE A 162 10.79 -0.30 -1.51
N ALA A 163 11.07 -1.44 -0.88
CA ALA A 163 10.05 -2.25 -0.22
C ALA A 163 10.03 -1.90 1.26
N ALA A 164 8.86 -1.68 1.84
CA ALA A 164 8.68 -1.38 3.26
C ALA A 164 7.34 -1.94 3.73
N SER A 165 7.25 -2.19 5.05
CA SER A 165 6.03 -2.58 5.74
C SER A 165 5.72 -1.54 6.82
N ASP A 166 4.44 -1.31 7.09
CA ASP A 166 3.95 -0.32 8.04
C ASP A 166 4.04 -0.79 9.50
N HIS A 167 3.92 -2.10 9.75
CA HIS A 167 4.16 -2.74 11.04
C HIS A 167 4.53 -4.23 10.90
N GLY A 168 5.03 -4.84 11.98
CA GLY A 168 5.24 -6.29 12.03
C GLY A 168 3.96 -7.08 12.32
N GLU A 169 4.07 -8.41 12.31
CA GLU A 169 3.01 -9.35 12.67
C GLU A 169 3.46 -10.23 13.85
N SER A 170 2.55 -10.61 14.75
CA SER A 170 2.87 -11.44 15.92
C SER A 170 2.39 -12.89 15.73
N PHE A 171 3.25 -13.85 16.07
CA PHE A 171 3.04 -15.29 15.89
C PHE A 171 2.90 -16.03 17.23
N GLY A 172 2.29 -15.39 18.22
CA GLY A 172 2.09 -15.94 19.56
C GLY A 172 3.03 -15.36 20.61
N GLU A 173 3.98 -14.49 20.23
CA GLU A 173 4.76 -13.73 21.19
C GLU A 173 3.83 -12.91 22.09
N HIS A 174 4.09 -12.97 23.39
CA HIS A 174 3.29 -12.25 24.40
C HIS A 174 1.77 -12.55 24.39
N GLY A 175 1.35 -13.66 23.76
CA GLY A 175 -0.05 -14.06 23.64
C GLY A 175 -0.84 -13.31 22.56
N GLU A 176 -0.16 -12.63 21.63
CA GLU A 176 -0.78 -11.98 20.47
C GLU A 176 -0.51 -12.78 19.20
N TYR A 177 -1.52 -12.91 18.34
CA TYR A 177 -1.45 -13.71 17.09
C TYR A 177 -1.80 -12.85 15.85
N THR A 178 -1.85 -11.53 16.05
CA THR A 178 -2.24 -10.50 15.07
C THR A 178 -1.65 -9.16 15.50
N HIS A 179 -1.48 -8.20 14.60
CA HIS A 179 -1.13 -6.80 14.90
C HIS A 179 -2.30 -6.05 15.56
N ARG A 180 -2.53 -6.24 16.87
CA ARG A 180 -3.56 -5.46 17.59
C ARG A 180 -3.03 -4.08 17.97
N LEU A 181 -3.91 -3.09 17.83
CA LEU A 181 -3.77 -1.64 18.15
C LEU A 181 -3.28 -1.28 19.57
N ARG A 182 -2.81 -2.21 20.40
CA ARG A 182 -2.71 -1.99 21.85
C ARG A 182 -1.34 -2.00 22.50
N ARG A 183 -0.24 -2.31 21.81
CA ARG A 183 1.08 -2.33 22.47
C ARG A 183 2.21 -1.93 21.49
N LEU A 184 2.87 -0.81 21.79
CA LEU A 184 4.16 -0.42 21.18
C LEU A 184 5.27 -1.31 21.77
N TYR A 185 5.39 -2.54 21.27
CA TYR A 185 6.60 -3.34 21.49
C TYR A 185 7.47 -3.34 20.23
N THR A 186 8.76 -3.58 20.41
CA THR A 186 9.81 -3.60 19.38
C THR A 186 9.64 -4.79 18.43
N MET A 187 8.55 -4.80 17.65
CA MET A 187 8.38 -5.61 16.44
C MET A 187 7.97 -4.73 15.25
N SER A 188 8.09 -3.40 15.37
CA SER A 188 7.44 -2.45 14.47
C SER A 188 8.38 -1.60 13.61
N LEU A 189 9.67 -1.94 13.46
CA LEU A 189 10.57 -1.13 12.64
C LEU A 189 11.41 -1.95 11.66
N MET A 190 11.03 -1.79 10.39
CA MET A 190 11.82 -1.91 9.17
C MET A 190 12.27 -3.30 8.71
N SER A 191 11.55 -3.80 7.71
CA SER A 191 12.18 -4.39 6.52
C SER A 191 12.15 -3.35 5.39
N THR A 192 12.97 -2.30 5.48
CA THR A 192 13.26 -1.49 4.29
C THR A 192 14.34 -2.21 3.50
N PHE A 193 13.96 -2.93 2.46
CA PHE A 193 14.92 -3.43 1.48
C PHE A 193 14.98 -2.42 0.33
N THR A 194 16.13 -1.77 0.19
CA THR A 194 16.44 -0.99 -1.00
C THR A 194 17.12 -1.92 -1.99
N LEU A 195 16.48 -2.15 -3.13
CA LEU A 195 17.15 -2.74 -4.26
C LEU A 195 17.50 -1.60 -5.22
N ALA A 196 18.74 -1.14 -5.12
CA ALA A 196 19.32 -0.19 -6.07
C ALA A 196 20.27 -0.97 -6.98
N PRO A 197 19.85 -1.34 -8.20
CA PRO A 197 20.81 -1.77 -9.21
C PRO A 197 21.80 -0.63 -9.49
N SER A 198 23.04 -1.01 -9.79
CA SER A 198 24.20 -0.13 -9.95
C SER A 198 23.88 1.12 -10.78
N MET A 199 23.87 2.29 -10.15
CA MET A 199 23.92 3.58 -10.85
C MET A 199 25.32 3.77 -11.45
N SER A 200 25.64 3.05 -12.53
CA SER A 200 26.82 3.35 -13.33
C SER A 200 26.56 4.65 -14.10
N GLY A 201 27.30 5.70 -13.74
CA GLY A 201 27.09 7.06 -14.20
C GLY A 201 27.05 7.19 -15.72
N ARG A 202 26.10 8.01 -16.21
CA ARG A 202 26.23 8.64 -17.51
C ARG A 202 27.19 9.83 -17.35
N ALA A 203 28.40 9.67 -17.90
CA ALA A 203 29.27 10.78 -18.26
C ALA A 203 28.75 11.44 -19.55
#